data_AF-A0AAJ4VIL6-F1
#
_entry.id   AF-A0AAJ4VIL6-F1
#
_cell.length_a   1.000
_cell.length_b   1.000
_cell.length_c   1.000
_cell.angle_alpha   90.00
_cell.angle_beta   90.00
_cell.angle_gamma   90.00
#
_symmetry.space_group_name_H-M   'P 1'
#
loop_
_entity.id
_entity.type
_entity.pdbx_description
1 polymer ?
#
loop_
_entity_poly.entity_id
_entity_poly.type
_entity_poly.pdbx_seq_one_letter_code
_entity_poly.pdbx_strand_id
1 'polypeptide(L)'
;MNKTKDYFISQIKNYYEGKKTSSTQIPEVDPTIKSLTEAVAYINKLEGKGWDFDGAYGWQCFDLVNYYWKYVTNHSLAGESAKDIPTKNDFTGYATIYKEPKIGDVAVFNADYGYGHGHTSIVTKVDKNGFESLDQNWYDGGADKKEVAQRVYHKRDDNIVFIRPHFEDKVPEQEKVVKPKEVATAKGELKVGSIPPKDISNSKNAYFRAKADSAGVSICKLKDGKYYPTNEVYQPGYSQFYIFEIKNGWARVYSNTNNGWVWYERLRIEEMYNAPKKTSSAKLKVGSVPPKTYKKQNSAIFQAKADSAGVTITDRKGNLTNEKYKQGQIFYVFEIVNGYCRVYSPTNNGYVWHERLRITKVY
;
A
#
# COMPACT_ATOMS: atom_id res chain seq x y z
N MET A 1 15.86 44.24 -5.71
CA MET A 1 14.66 43.42 -5.44
C MET A 1 14.99 41.97 -5.70
N ASN A 2 15.17 41.17 -4.65
CA ASN A 2 15.57 39.77 -4.75
C ASN A 2 14.50 38.91 -4.04
N LYS A 3 13.29 38.89 -4.61
CA LYS A 3 12.06 38.34 -4.01
C LYS A 3 12.17 36.86 -3.63
N THR A 4 13.10 36.11 -4.23
CA THR A 4 13.31 34.69 -3.95
C THR A 4 14.11 34.46 -2.67
N LYS A 5 15.05 35.36 -2.32
CA LYS A 5 15.90 35.19 -1.12
C LYS A 5 15.13 35.58 0.16
N ASP A 6 14.30 36.62 0.08
CA ASP A 6 13.43 37.04 1.19
C ASP A 6 12.32 36.02 1.48
N TYR A 7 11.85 35.29 0.45
CA TYR A 7 10.89 34.19 0.59
C TYR A 7 11.46 33.02 1.39
N PHE A 8 12.68 32.56 1.11
CA PHE A 8 13.30 31.48 1.87
C PHE A 8 13.65 31.89 3.31
N ILE A 9 14.05 33.15 3.53
CA ILE A 9 14.32 33.69 4.86
C ILE A 9 13.03 33.82 5.70
N SER A 10 11.89 34.16 5.08
CA SER A 10 10.60 34.24 5.78
C SER A 10 10.03 32.86 6.14
N GLN A 11 10.24 31.84 5.29
CA GLN A 11 9.84 30.46 5.59
C GLN A 11 10.64 29.86 6.76
N ILE A 12 11.94 30.21 6.86
CA ILE A 12 12.78 29.78 7.99
C ILE A 12 12.35 30.48 9.29
N LYS A 13 12.03 31.78 9.29
CA LYS A 13 11.50 32.48 10.47
C LYS A 13 10.16 31.92 10.95
N ASN A 14 9.25 31.59 10.04
CA ASN A 14 7.94 31.02 10.40
C ASN A 14 8.01 29.60 10.98
N TYR A 15 9.04 28.83 10.63
CA TYR A 15 9.30 27.52 11.21
C TYR A 15 9.74 27.61 12.69
N TYR A 16 10.39 28.70 13.10
CA TYR A 16 10.83 28.91 14.49
C TYR A 16 9.82 29.67 15.38
N GLU A 17 8.86 30.41 14.81
CA GLU A 17 7.96 31.30 15.59
C GLU A 17 6.48 30.88 15.64
N GLY A 18 6.09 29.74 15.04
CA GLY A 18 4.84 29.04 15.38
C GLY A 18 3.53 29.81 15.19
N LYS A 19 3.35 30.57 14.11
CA LYS A 19 2.04 31.18 13.76
C LYS A 19 1.49 30.69 12.42
N LYS A 20 0.25 30.19 12.46
CA LYS A 20 -0.60 29.81 11.32
C LYS A 20 -1.18 31.05 10.61
N THR A 21 -1.07 31.11 9.28
CA THR A 21 -1.94 31.82 8.29
C THR A 21 -1.28 31.70 6.91
N SER A 22 -1.90 31.75 5.73
CA SER A 22 -3.26 31.58 5.19
C SER A 22 -3.01 31.35 3.68
N SER A 23 -3.82 30.52 3.03
CA SER A 23 -3.63 29.98 1.67
C SER A 23 -3.64 31.04 0.55
N THR A 24 -2.63 31.00 -0.32
CA THR A 24 -2.68 31.55 -1.69
C THR A 24 -2.56 30.37 -2.67
N GLN A 25 -3.37 30.41 -3.73
CA GLN A 25 -3.80 29.32 -4.62
C GLN A 25 -2.68 28.45 -5.23
N ILE A 26 -2.94 27.14 -5.22
CA ILE A 26 -2.20 26.04 -5.89
C ILE A 26 -2.67 25.99 -7.36
N PRO A 27 -1.80 25.77 -8.36
CA PRO A 27 -2.23 25.56 -9.75
C PRO A 27 -3.17 24.35 -9.85
N GLU A 28 -4.29 24.55 -10.53
CA GLU A 28 -5.39 23.59 -10.70
C GLU A 28 -4.93 22.40 -11.55
N VAL A 29 -5.09 21.17 -11.02
CA VAL A 29 -4.76 19.91 -11.72
C VAL A 29 -5.79 19.68 -12.82
N ASP A 30 -5.35 19.35 -14.03
CA ASP A 30 -6.27 18.97 -15.12
C ASP A 30 -7.06 17.70 -14.72
N PRO A 31 -8.41 17.78 -14.59
CA PRO A 31 -9.27 16.69 -14.09
C PRO A 31 -9.41 15.50 -15.06
N THR A 32 -8.61 15.46 -16.14
CA THR A 32 -8.61 14.38 -17.12
C THR A 32 -7.40 13.44 -17.02
N ILE A 33 -6.40 13.79 -16.19
CA ILE A 33 -5.19 12.99 -16.01
C ILE A 33 -5.49 11.73 -15.16
N LYS A 34 -5.00 10.56 -15.58
CA LYS A 34 -5.18 9.31 -14.85
C LYS A 34 -4.41 9.30 -13.53
N SER A 35 -4.89 8.51 -12.56
CA SER A 35 -4.12 8.23 -11.34
C SER A 35 -2.87 7.40 -11.64
N LEU A 36 -1.87 7.47 -10.76
CA LEU A 36 -0.66 6.64 -10.88
C LEU A 36 -0.99 5.14 -10.94
N THR A 37 -2.02 4.69 -10.22
CA THR A 37 -2.47 3.30 -10.25
C THR A 37 -2.99 2.89 -11.62
N GLU A 38 -3.83 3.72 -12.25
CA GLU A 38 -4.32 3.48 -13.61
C GLU A 38 -3.18 3.50 -14.63
N ALA A 39 -2.22 4.42 -14.45
CA ALA A 39 -1.04 4.51 -15.29
C ALA A 39 -0.18 3.23 -15.22
N VAL A 40 0.12 2.72 -14.01
CA VAL A 40 0.87 1.46 -13.83
C VAL A 40 0.13 0.25 -14.40
N ALA A 41 -1.20 0.18 -14.20
CA ALA A 41 -2.00 -0.88 -14.81
C ALA A 41 -1.93 -0.85 -16.34
N TYR A 42 -1.92 0.35 -16.93
CA TYR A 42 -1.79 0.51 -18.37
C TYR A 42 -0.39 0.14 -18.88
N ILE A 43 0.69 0.52 -18.18
CA ILE A 43 2.06 0.07 -18.50
C ILE A 43 2.11 -1.46 -18.61
N ASN A 44 1.54 -2.18 -17.63
CA ASN A 44 1.51 -3.64 -17.64
C ASN A 44 0.69 -4.22 -18.81
N LYS A 45 -0.30 -3.49 -19.34
CA LYS A 45 -1.08 -3.90 -20.53
C LYS A 45 -0.26 -3.75 -21.82
N LEU A 46 0.65 -2.78 -21.86
CA LEU A 46 1.54 -2.50 -22.98
C LEU A 46 2.65 -3.54 -23.11
N GLU A 47 3.15 -4.06 -21.98
CA GLU A 47 4.22 -5.06 -21.95
C GLU A 47 3.91 -6.32 -22.79
N GLY A 48 4.94 -6.82 -23.48
CA GLY A 48 4.89 -8.03 -24.30
C GLY A 48 4.19 -7.86 -25.66
N LYS A 49 3.87 -6.63 -26.07
CA LYS A 49 3.25 -6.32 -27.35
C LYS A 49 4.04 -5.27 -28.11
N GLY A 50 3.94 -5.33 -29.43
CA GLY A 50 4.47 -4.29 -30.31
C GLY A 50 3.45 -3.19 -30.54
N TRP A 51 3.86 -1.95 -30.34
CA TRP A 51 3.01 -0.76 -30.46
C TRP A 51 3.51 0.13 -31.58
N ASP A 52 2.58 0.54 -32.44
CA ASP A 52 2.80 1.37 -33.62
C ASP A 52 1.73 2.47 -33.55
N PHE A 53 2.10 3.67 -33.12
CA PHE A 53 1.16 4.75 -32.79
C PHE A 53 0.89 5.62 -34.01
N ASP A 54 1.92 5.90 -34.80
CA ASP A 54 1.84 6.75 -35.99
C ASP A 54 1.72 5.98 -37.31
N GLY A 55 1.92 4.65 -37.30
CA GLY A 55 1.87 3.81 -38.50
C GLY A 55 3.18 3.80 -39.30
N ALA A 56 4.26 4.38 -38.76
CA ALA A 56 5.53 4.57 -39.43
C ALA A 56 6.70 3.91 -38.68
N TYR A 57 7.73 3.50 -39.41
CA TYR A 57 8.98 2.94 -38.85
C TYR A 57 8.86 1.74 -37.90
N GLY A 58 7.67 1.13 -37.76
CA GLY A 58 7.48 -0.12 -37.06
C GLY A 58 7.11 0.05 -35.59
N TRP A 59 7.82 -0.65 -34.71
CA TRP A 59 7.58 -0.61 -33.26
C TRP A 59 8.67 0.21 -32.59
N GLN A 60 8.56 1.54 -32.56
CA GLN A 60 9.59 2.42 -32.03
C GLN A 60 9.40 2.77 -30.56
N CYS A 61 10.45 3.29 -29.91
CA CYS A 61 10.40 3.72 -28.51
C CYS A 61 9.36 4.83 -28.27
N PHE A 62 9.25 5.75 -29.24
CA PHE A 62 8.33 6.87 -29.19
C PHE A 62 6.87 6.40 -29.29
N ASP A 63 6.56 5.37 -30.08
CA ASP A 63 5.21 4.82 -30.19
C ASP A 63 4.67 4.33 -28.84
N LEU A 64 5.45 3.48 -28.17
CA LEU A 64 5.11 2.92 -26.87
C LEU A 64 4.77 4.03 -25.87
N VAL A 65 5.64 5.04 -25.80
CA VAL A 65 5.48 6.17 -24.89
C VAL A 65 4.28 7.04 -25.28
N ASN A 66 3.99 7.23 -26.57
CA ASN A 66 2.82 7.99 -27.02
C ASN A 66 1.49 7.28 -26.67
N TYR A 67 1.42 5.95 -26.80
CA TYR A 67 0.26 5.20 -26.31
C TYR A 67 0.04 5.39 -24.81
N TYR A 68 1.11 5.32 -24.02
CA TYR A 68 1.05 5.56 -22.57
C TYR A 68 0.64 6.99 -22.24
N TRP A 69 1.31 7.98 -22.85
CA TRP A 69 1.09 9.39 -22.60
C TRP A 69 -0.34 9.81 -22.97
N LYS A 70 -0.82 9.35 -24.13
CA LYS A 70 -2.20 9.60 -24.58
C LYS A 70 -3.23 9.00 -23.64
N TYR A 71 -2.98 7.81 -23.10
CA TYR A 71 -3.88 7.23 -22.11
C TYR A 71 -3.89 8.00 -20.79
N VAL A 72 -2.71 8.37 -20.28
CA VAL A 72 -2.57 8.97 -18.95
C VAL A 72 -2.98 10.44 -18.94
N THR A 73 -2.66 11.20 -19.99
CA THR A 73 -2.84 12.65 -20.01
C THR A 73 -3.92 13.11 -20.98
N ASN A 74 -4.43 12.22 -21.84
CA ASN A 74 -5.28 12.58 -22.98
C ASN A 74 -4.60 13.49 -24.03
N HIS A 75 -3.31 13.81 -23.87
CA HIS A 75 -2.49 14.53 -24.84
C HIS A 75 -1.58 13.58 -25.63
N SER A 76 -1.23 13.94 -26.86
CA SER A 76 -0.20 13.24 -27.63
C SER A 76 1.12 14.00 -27.49
N LEU A 77 2.23 13.27 -27.53
CA LEU A 77 3.56 13.86 -27.56
C LEU A 77 3.96 14.20 -29.00
N ALA A 78 4.51 15.40 -29.18
CA ALA A 78 5.08 15.90 -30.42
C ALA A 78 6.62 15.80 -30.42
N GLY A 79 7.20 15.77 -31.61
CA GLY A 79 8.64 15.65 -31.85
C GLY A 79 8.92 14.79 -33.07
N GLU A 80 10.04 15.02 -33.76
CA GLU A 80 10.49 14.13 -34.83
C GLU A 80 11.25 12.93 -34.24
N SER A 81 11.77 13.06 -33.03
CA SER A 81 12.51 12.01 -32.32
C SER A 81 12.33 12.10 -30.81
N ALA A 82 12.68 11.03 -30.09
CA ALA A 82 12.47 10.94 -28.64
C ALA A 82 13.14 12.09 -27.85
N LYS A 83 14.35 12.50 -28.25
CA LYS A 83 15.07 13.62 -27.61
C LYS A 83 14.32 14.96 -27.65
N ASP A 84 13.37 15.11 -28.58
CA ASP A 84 12.68 16.37 -28.81
C ASP A 84 11.52 16.57 -27.83
N ILE A 85 11.02 15.49 -27.21
CA ILE A 85 9.87 15.47 -26.31
C ILE A 85 9.92 16.61 -25.27
N PRO A 86 11.05 16.88 -24.56
CA PRO A 86 11.10 17.89 -23.52
C PRO A 86 10.95 19.34 -24.03
N THR A 87 11.22 19.57 -25.32
CA THR A 87 11.29 20.93 -25.91
C THR A 87 10.21 21.21 -26.95
N LYS A 88 9.60 20.17 -27.53
CA LYS A 88 8.53 20.30 -28.53
C LYS A 88 7.12 20.21 -27.95
N ASN A 89 7.00 19.93 -26.65
CA ASN A 89 5.73 19.82 -25.96
C ASN A 89 5.62 20.90 -24.89
N ASP A 90 4.42 21.46 -24.73
CA ASP A 90 4.09 22.28 -23.59
C ASP A 90 3.44 21.41 -22.51
N PHE A 91 4.10 21.26 -21.37
CA PHE A 91 3.64 20.47 -20.23
C PHE A 91 2.92 21.30 -19.16
N THR A 92 2.76 22.61 -19.42
CA THR A 92 2.21 23.56 -18.44
C THR A 92 0.83 23.10 -17.97
N GLY A 93 0.67 22.94 -16.65
CA GLY A 93 -0.60 22.59 -16.03
C GLY A 93 -0.90 21.10 -15.90
N TYR A 94 -0.11 20.20 -16.50
CA TYR A 94 -0.41 18.75 -16.45
C TYR A 94 0.80 17.82 -16.31
N ALA A 95 2.03 18.31 -16.45
CA ALA A 95 3.22 17.52 -16.15
C ALA A 95 4.41 18.39 -15.69
N THR A 96 5.44 17.77 -15.14
CA THR A 96 6.67 18.46 -14.73
C THR A 96 7.89 17.61 -15.05
N ILE A 97 8.95 18.27 -15.51
CA ILE A 97 10.24 17.65 -15.84
C ILE A 97 11.11 17.62 -14.57
N TYR A 98 11.67 16.46 -14.28
CA TYR A 98 12.55 16.18 -13.16
C TYR A 98 13.87 15.57 -13.63
N LYS A 99 14.89 15.67 -12.77
CA LYS A 99 16.16 14.94 -12.92
C LYS A 99 16.19 13.58 -12.22
N GLU A 100 15.21 13.32 -11.36
CA GLU A 100 15.13 12.11 -10.55
C GLU A 100 13.92 11.25 -10.95
N PRO A 101 14.12 9.96 -11.26
CA PRO A 101 13.04 9.10 -11.72
C PRO A 101 12.07 8.74 -10.59
N LYS A 102 10.80 8.57 -10.95
CA LYS A 102 9.79 7.83 -10.20
C LYS A 102 8.98 6.94 -11.14
N ILE A 103 8.32 5.95 -10.54
CA ILE A 103 7.39 5.08 -11.26
C ILE A 103 6.34 5.93 -11.97
N GLY A 104 6.07 5.61 -13.24
CA GLY A 104 5.14 6.33 -14.10
C GLY A 104 5.73 7.53 -14.82
N ASP A 105 6.98 7.90 -14.58
CA ASP A 105 7.62 8.96 -15.37
C ASP A 105 7.91 8.46 -16.79
N VAL A 106 7.82 9.35 -17.77
CA VAL A 106 8.43 9.16 -19.08
C VAL A 106 9.90 9.55 -18.98
N ALA A 107 10.80 8.58 -19.13
CA ALA A 107 12.22 8.84 -19.27
C ALA A 107 12.53 9.26 -20.71
N VAL A 108 13.31 10.33 -20.87
CA VAL A 108 13.79 10.81 -22.16
C VAL A 108 15.30 10.91 -22.13
N PHE A 109 15.94 10.20 -23.04
CA PHE A 109 17.38 10.12 -23.24
C PHE A 109 17.76 11.10 -24.36
N ASN A 110 18.85 11.83 -24.17
CA ASN A 110 19.32 12.84 -25.12
C ASN A 110 19.87 12.23 -26.43
N ALA A 111 20.44 13.07 -27.30
CA ALA A 111 21.00 12.65 -28.59
C ALA A 111 22.22 11.70 -28.52
N ASP A 112 22.80 11.45 -27.34
CA ASP A 112 23.87 10.45 -27.18
C ASP A 112 23.34 9.00 -27.32
N TYR A 113 22.01 8.85 -27.32
CA TYR A 113 21.29 7.59 -27.48
C TYR A 113 20.59 7.49 -28.84
N GLY A 114 20.28 6.26 -29.27
CA GLY A 114 19.43 6.00 -30.44
C GLY A 114 19.96 6.63 -31.73
N TYR A 115 21.27 6.57 -31.97
CA TYR A 115 21.92 7.10 -33.18
C TYR A 115 21.64 8.60 -33.44
N GLY A 116 21.49 9.41 -32.39
CA GLY A 116 21.22 10.85 -32.52
C GLY A 116 19.74 11.22 -32.42
N HIS A 117 18.83 10.24 -32.38
CA HIS A 117 17.39 10.44 -32.19
C HIS A 117 16.97 10.46 -30.71
N GLY A 118 17.86 10.04 -29.82
CA GLY A 118 17.55 9.78 -28.43
C GLY A 118 16.73 8.51 -28.23
N HIS A 119 16.30 8.29 -27.01
CA HIS A 119 15.45 7.17 -26.62
C HIS A 119 14.39 7.64 -25.63
N THR A 120 13.29 6.90 -25.50
CA THR A 120 12.29 7.19 -24.48
C THR A 120 11.63 5.91 -23.97
N SER A 121 11.25 5.91 -22.69
CA SER A 121 10.69 4.75 -22.03
C SER A 121 9.82 5.14 -20.84
N ILE A 122 9.11 4.18 -20.24
CA ILE A 122 8.18 4.43 -19.13
C ILE A 122 8.73 3.79 -17.85
N VAL A 123 9.08 4.58 -16.83
CA VAL A 123 9.72 4.09 -15.61
C VAL A 123 8.78 3.17 -14.82
N THR A 124 9.22 1.94 -14.54
CA THR A 124 8.46 0.92 -13.81
C THR A 124 8.96 0.69 -12.40
N LYS A 125 10.25 0.96 -12.14
CA LYS A 125 10.89 0.78 -10.84
C LYS A 125 12.11 1.68 -10.74
N VAL A 126 12.40 2.15 -9.53
CA VAL A 126 13.60 2.95 -9.22
C VAL A 126 14.34 2.31 -8.07
N ASP A 127 15.67 2.27 -8.15
CA ASP A 127 16.54 1.89 -7.05
C ASP A 127 17.72 2.85 -6.93
N LYS A 128 18.66 2.53 -6.04
CA LYS A 128 19.81 3.41 -5.74
C LYS A 128 20.81 3.54 -6.91
N ASN A 129 20.81 2.61 -7.85
CA ASN A 129 21.81 2.50 -8.93
C ASN A 129 21.25 2.94 -10.30
N GLY A 130 19.93 3.08 -10.42
CA GLY A 130 19.27 3.36 -11.68
C GLY A 130 17.77 3.10 -11.63
N PHE A 131 17.20 2.73 -12.76
CA PHE A 131 15.78 2.46 -12.88
C PHE A 131 15.50 1.36 -13.91
N GLU A 132 14.40 0.64 -13.72
CA GLU A 132 13.81 -0.20 -14.75
C GLU A 132 12.72 0.61 -15.46
N SER A 133 12.60 0.44 -16.76
CA SER A 133 11.50 0.98 -17.56
C SER A 133 10.91 -0.07 -18.48
N LEU A 134 9.72 0.22 -19.01
CA LEU A 134 9.16 -0.46 -20.17
C LEU A 134 9.65 0.28 -21.42
N ASP A 135 10.37 -0.44 -22.26
CA ASP A 135 11.05 0.06 -23.44
C ASP A 135 10.55 -0.69 -24.67
N GLN A 136 10.62 -0.03 -25.83
CA GLN A 136 10.43 -0.68 -27.12
C GLN A 136 11.56 -0.19 -28.04
N ASN A 137 12.04 -1.06 -28.92
CA ASN A 137 13.20 -0.79 -29.78
C ASN A 137 14.48 -0.40 -29.01
N TRP A 138 14.76 -1.04 -27.88
CA TRP A 138 16.02 -0.84 -27.16
C TRP A 138 17.17 -1.64 -27.79
N TYR A 139 16.86 -2.78 -28.43
CA TYR A 139 17.84 -3.66 -29.08
C TYR A 139 17.74 -3.62 -30.61
N ASP A 140 17.25 -2.51 -31.17
CA ASP A 140 17.14 -2.24 -32.61
C ASP A 140 16.24 -3.23 -33.40
N GLY A 141 15.32 -3.93 -32.73
CA GLY A 141 14.40 -4.87 -33.39
C GLY A 141 13.04 -4.28 -33.78
N GLY A 142 12.82 -2.99 -33.53
CA GLY A 142 11.55 -2.29 -33.70
C GLY A 142 11.14 -2.09 -35.16
N ALA A 143 12.08 -1.71 -36.02
CA ALA A 143 11.80 -1.48 -37.45
C ALA A 143 11.26 -2.73 -38.15
N ASP A 144 11.79 -3.89 -37.78
CA ASP A 144 11.39 -5.21 -38.28
C ASP A 144 10.15 -5.79 -37.55
N LYS A 145 9.59 -5.08 -36.57
CA LYS A 145 8.51 -5.58 -35.69
C LYS A 145 8.86 -6.91 -35.00
N LYS A 146 10.10 -7.04 -34.54
CA LYS A 146 10.63 -8.23 -33.83
C LYS A 146 10.86 -8.00 -32.34
N GLU A 147 10.86 -6.75 -31.90
CA GLU A 147 11.07 -6.38 -30.50
C GLU A 147 9.78 -5.80 -29.90
N VAL A 148 9.10 -6.61 -29.09
CA VAL A 148 7.94 -6.17 -28.32
C VAL A 148 8.38 -5.32 -27.13
N ALA A 149 7.44 -4.51 -26.60
CA ALA A 149 7.69 -3.73 -25.39
C ALA A 149 8.11 -4.64 -24.23
N GLN A 150 9.26 -4.34 -23.61
CA GLN A 150 9.90 -5.19 -22.62
C GLN A 150 10.60 -4.37 -21.54
N ARG A 151 10.86 -4.98 -20.39
CA ARG A 151 11.52 -4.31 -19.27
C ARG A 151 13.02 -4.25 -19.49
N VAL A 152 13.59 -3.05 -19.42
CA VAL A 152 15.03 -2.82 -19.51
C VAL A 152 15.49 -2.05 -18.29
N TYR A 153 16.66 -2.42 -17.77
CA TYR A 153 17.30 -1.71 -16.67
C TYR A 153 18.32 -0.70 -17.20
N HIS A 154 18.18 0.55 -16.79
CA HIS A 154 19.04 1.66 -17.12
C HIS A 154 19.80 2.12 -15.89
N LYS A 155 21.11 2.28 -16.03
CA LYS A 155 21.93 2.91 -14.99
C LYS A 155 21.58 4.39 -14.91
N ARG A 156 21.84 4.98 -13.76
CA ARG A 156 21.71 6.44 -13.58
C ARG A 156 22.64 7.16 -14.56
N ASP A 157 22.08 8.12 -15.28
CA ASP A 157 22.80 8.95 -16.25
C ASP A 157 22.19 10.37 -16.24
N ASP A 158 23.05 11.39 -16.19
CA ASP A 158 22.66 12.80 -16.15
C ASP A 158 22.08 13.30 -17.49
N ASN A 159 22.29 12.53 -18.56
CA ASN A 159 21.73 12.72 -19.89
C ASN A 159 20.25 12.28 -20.03
N ILE A 160 19.65 11.80 -18.94
CA ILE A 160 18.24 11.39 -18.89
C ILE A 160 17.43 12.44 -18.12
N VAL A 161 16.26 12.79 -18.63
CA VAL A 161 15.26 13.60 -17.93
C VAL A 161 13.96 12.82 -17.78
N PHE A 162 13.17 13.15 -16.76
CA PHE A 162 11.98 12.40 -16.39
C PHE A 162 10.76 13.32 -16.39
N ILE A 163 9.81 13.05 -17.27
CA ILE A 163 8.59 13.84 -17.41
C ILE A 163 7.50 13.13 -16.63
N ARG A 164 7.04 13.76 -15.56
CA ARG A 164 6.05 13.20 -14.64
C ARG A 164 4.70 13.87 -14.87
N PRO A 165 3.67 13.13 -15.32
CA PRO A 165 2.30 13.62 -15.28
C PRO A 165 1.92 14.05 -13.86
N HIS A 166 1.09 15.09 -13.75
CA HIS A 166 0.42 15.45 -12.51
C HIS A 166 -0.68 14.43 -12.23
N PHE A 167 -0.27 13.19 -11.94
CA PHE A 167 -1.19 12.11 -11.63
C PHE A 167 -2.23 12.61 -10.64
N GLU A 168 -3.50 12.37 -10.93
CA GLU A 168 -4.56 12.74 -10.00
C GLU A 168 -4.28 12.05 -8.66
N ASP A 169 -4.04 12.85 -7.64
CA ASP A 169 -4.32 12.47 -6.27
C ASP A 169 -5.84 12.36 -6.15
N LYS A 170 -6.42 11.26 -6.65
CA LYS A 170 -7.81 10.94 -6.32
C LYS A 170 -7.86 10.64 -4.83
N VAL A 171 -8.03 11.69 -4.03
CA VAL A 171 -8.95 11.62 -2.90
C VAL A 171 -10.29 11.19 -3.53
N PRO A 172 -10.81 10.00 -3.22
CA PRO A 172 -11.97 9.47 -3.92
C PRO A 172 -13.11 10.49 -3.90
N GLU A 173 -13.52 10.93 -5.08
CA GLU A 173 -14.66 11.80 -5.23
C GLU A 173 -15.90 11.04 -4.73
N GLN A 174 -16.57 11.70 -3.79
CA GLN A 174 -17.70 11.18 -3.06
C GLN A 174 -18.88 11.02 -4.02
N GLU A 175 -19.25 9.77 -4.33
CA GLU A 175 -20.68 9.47 -4.48
C GLU A 175 -21.37 9.86 -3.16
N LYS A 176 -22.33 10.76 -3.28
CA LYS A 176 -23.19 11.38 -2.25
C LYS A 176 -23.10 10.77 -0.86
N VAL A 177 -22.75 11.66 0.09
CA VAL A 177 -22.81 11.51 1.54
C VAL A 177 -24.06 10.75 2.00
N VAL A 178 -23.88 9.48 2.37
CA VAL A 178 -24.59 8.88 3.49
C VAL A 178 -23.59 8.78 4.64
N LYS A 179 -23.95 9.41 5.77
CA LYS A 179 -23.17 9.43 7.03
C LYS A 179 -22.55 8.05 7.32
N PRO A 180 -21.32 7.99 7.85
CA PRO A 180 -20.66 6.72 8.16
C PRO A 180 -21.48 5.95 9.20
N LYS A 181 -22.19 4.90 8.75
CA LYS A 181 -22.50 3.77 9.60
C LYS A 181 -21.25 2.92 9.66
N GLU A 182 -20.71 2.82 10.86
CA GLU A 182 -19.87 1.75 11.37
C GLU A 182 -20.18 0.43 10.62
N VAL A 183 -19.36 0.08 9.62
CA VAL A 183 -19.54 -1.19 8.91
C VAL A 183 -19.00 -2.27 9.83
N ALA A 184 -19.98 -2.94 10.42
CA ALA A 184 -19.88 -4.20 11.10
C ALA A 184 -18.74 -5.08 10.59
N THR A 185 -18.01 -5.64 11.55
CA THR A 185 -17.35 -6.93 11.47
C THR A 185 -18.14 -7.90 10.59
N ALA A 186 -17.75 -8.04 9.33
CA ALA A 186 -18.25 -9.13 8.50
C ALA A 186 -17.75 -10.44 9.10
N LYS A 187 -18.61 -11.08 9.89
CA LYS A 187 -18.65 -12.52 10.16
C LYS A 187 -18.99 -13.26 8.84
N GLY A 188 -18.24 -12.98 7.77
CA GLY A 188 -18.39 -13.65 6.49
C GLY A 188 -17.59 -14.94 6.49
N GLU A 189 -18.23 -16.05 6.14
CA GLU A 189 -17.56 -17.31 5.88
C GLU A 189 -16.43 -17.10 4.85
N LEU A 190 -15.31 -17.82 5.00
CA LEU A 190 -14.27 -17.82 3.96
C LEU A 190 -14.91 -18.32 2.66
N LYS A 191 -14.95 -17.46 1.64
CA LYS A 191 -15.48 -17.77 0.32
C LYS A 191 -14.48 -17.29 -0.73
N VAL A 192 -14.45 -17.98 -1.87
CA VAL A 192 -13.70 -17.51 -3.03
C VAL A 192 -14.13 -16.08 -3.39
N GLY A 193 -13.16 -15.22 -3.69
CA GLY A 193 -13.31 -13.80 -3.95
C GLY A 193 -13.25 -12.90 -2.70
N SER A 194 -13.41 -13.43 -1.49
CA SER A 194 -13.41 -12.61 -0.27
C SER A 194 -12.00 -12.22 0.18
N ILE A 195 -11.91 -11.18 1.00
CA ILE A 195 -10.69 -10.86 1.75
C ILE A 195 -10.49 -11.96 2.81
N PRO A 196 -9.26 -12.47 3.01
CA PRO A 196 -8.97 -13.37 4.12
C PRO A 196 -9.37 -12.80 5.49
N PRO A 197 -9.56 -13.65 6.52
CA PRO A 197 -9.73 -13.17 7.88
C PRO A 197 -8.40 -12.64 8.44
N LYS A 198 -8.47 -11.85 9.51
CA LYS A 198 -7.29 -11.23 10.13
C LYS A 198 -6.39 -12.22 10.89
N ASP A 199 -6.91 -13.38 11.28
CA ASP A 199 -6.20 -14.38 12.07
C ASP A 199 -6.56 -15.81 11.66
N ILE A 200 -5.55 -16.64 11.43
CA ILE A 200 -5.62 -18.10 11.18
C ILE A 200 -4.37 -18.74 11.78
N SER A 201 -4.54 -19.79 12.60
CA SER A 201 -3.41 -20.53 13.18
C SER A 201 -2.63 -21.31 12.12
N ASN A 202 -1.30 -21.40 12.26
CA ASN A 202 -0.45 -22.14 11.34
C ASN A 202 -0.89 -23.60 11.16
N SER A 203 -0.80 -24.10 9.93
CA SER A 203 -1.13 -25.47 9.53
C SER A 203 -0.01 -26.09 8.71
N LYS A 204 0.09 -27.42 8.69
CA LYS A 204 1.00 -28.13 7.78
C LYS A 204 0.60 -28.00 6.30
N ASN A 205 -0.70 -27.87 6.04
CA ASN A 205 -1.25 -27.72 4.69
C ASN A 205 -1.82 -26.30 4.51
N ALA A 206 -1.75 -25.78 3.29
CA ALA A 206 -2.37 -24.50 2.95
C ALA A 206 -3.88 -24.57 3.18
N TYR A 207 -4.45 -23.47 3.68
CA TYR A 207 -5.91 -23.35 3.83
C TYR A 207 -6.55 -22.99 2.49
N PHE A 208 -5.95 -22.04 1.78
CA PHE A 208 -6.40 -21.55 0.48
C PHE A 208 -5.24 -20.92 -0.28
N ARG A 209 -5.42 -20.77 -1.60
CA ARG A 209 -4.59 -19.95 -2.47
C ARG A 209 -5.29 -18.62 -2.72
N ALA A 210 -4.53 -17.53 -2.77
CA ALA A 210 -5.03 -16.18 -2.94
C ALA A 210 -4.32 -15.43 -4.06
N LYS A 211 -5.03 -14.43 -4.61
CA LYS A 211 -4.49 -13.47 -5.55
C LYS A 211 -4.26 -12.11 -4.94
N ALA A 212 -3.24 -11.41 -5.44
CA ALA A 212 -3.03 -10.01 -5.14
C ALA A 212 -4.25 -9.17 -5.59
N ASP A 213 -4.59 -8.17 -4.79
CA ASP A 213 -5.61 -7.18 -5.13
C ASP A 213 -5.14 -6.25 -6.26
N SER A 214 -5.98 -5.28 -6.64
CA SER A 214 -5.70 -4.33 -7.72
C SER A 214 -4.44 -3.48 -7.52
N ALA A 215 -3.85 -3.48 -6.32
CA ALA A 215 -2.62 -2.75 -6.01
C ALA A 215 -1.37 -3.65 -5.99
N GLY A 216 -1.51 -4.96 -6.19
CA GLY A 216 -0.41 -5.93 -6.10
C GLY A 216 -0.10 -6.30 -4.65
N VAL A 217 1.03 -6.93 -4.38
CA VAL A 217 1.52 -7.17 -3.01
C VAL A 217 3.03 -7.05 -2.94
N SER A 218 3.54 -6.58 -1.80
CA SER A 218 4.96 -6.70 -1.47
C SER A 218 5.10 -7.73 -0.36
N ILE A 219 6.10 -8.60 -0.50
CA ILE A 219 6.45 -9.56 0.54
C ILE A 219 7.28 -8.85 1.60
N CYS A 220 6.94 -9.10 2.85
CA CYS A 220 7.74 -8.75 4.01
C CYS A 220 8.40 -10.00 4.62
N LYS A 221 9.49 -9.81 5.35
CA LYS A 221 10.10 -10.83 6.22
C LYS A 221 9.92 -10.46 7.68
N LEU A 222 9.57 -11.44 8.52
CA LEU A 222 9.47 -11.26 9.97
C LEU A 222 10.85 -11.46 10.62
N LYS A 223 11.35 -10.45 11.32
CA LYS A 223 12.58 -10.50 12.11
C LYS A 223 12.37 -9.73 13.42
N ASP A 224 12.75 -10.32 14.55
CA ASP A 224 12.64 -9.69 15.88
C ASP A 224 11.22 -9.16 16.19
N GLY A 225 10.18 -9.89 15.75
CA GLY A 225 8.78 -9.53 15.94
C GLY A 225 8.28 -8.38 15.05
N LYS A 226 9.09 -7.87 14.11
CA LYS A 226 8.74 -6.81 13.15
C LYS A 226 8.82 -7.29 11.71
N TYR A 227 7.95 -6.74 10.86
CA TYR A 227 7.89 -7.05 9.43
C TYR A 227 8.69 -6.02 8.65
N TYR A 228 9.65 -6.49 7.85
CA TYR A 228 10.48 -5.66 7.01
C TYR A 228 10.14 -5.92 5.54
N PRO A 229 9.86 -4.89 4.74
CA PRO A 229 9.59 -5.07 3.33
C PRO A 229 10.82 -5.69 2.65
N THR A 230 10.56 -6.53 1.66
CA THR A 230 11.56 -7.08 0.77
C THR A 230 11.41 -6.46 -0.62
N ASN A 231 12.33 -6.80 -1.52
CA ASN A 231 12.23 -6.42 -2.92
C ASN A 231 11.33 -7.36 -3.75
N GLU A 232 10.74 -8.38 -3.12
CA GLU A 232 9.79 -9.29 -3.77
C GLU A 232 8.42 -8.61 -3.82
N VAL A 233 8.02 -8.18 -5.01
CA VAL A 233 6.75 -7.51 -5.29
C VAL A 233 6.04 -8.28 -6.40
N TYR A 234 4.75 -8.50 -6.21
CA TYR A 234 3.91 -9.21 -7.16
C TYR A 234 2.81 -8.30 -7.66
N GLN A 235 2.58 -8.36 -8.97
CA GLN A 235 1.61 -7.53 -9.65
C GLN A 235 0.18 -7.91 -9.24
N PRO A 236 -0.79 -6.98 -9.43
CA PRO A 236 -2.20 -7.28 -9.27
C PRO A 236 -2.61 -8.58 -9.97
N GLY A 237 -3.45 -9.38 -9.32
CA GLY A 237 -3.94 -10.63 -9.91
C GLY A 237 -2.95 -11.81 -9.87
N TYR A 238 -1.69 -11.63 -9.46
CA TYR A 238 -0.80 -12.77 -9.21
C TYR A 238 -1.42 -13.69 -8.16
N SER A 239 -1.68 -14.94 -8.53
CA SER A 239 -2.61 -15.82 -7.81
C SER A 239 -1.96 -17.02 -7.13
N GLN A 240 -0.64 -17.04 -6.95
CA GLN A 240 0.08 -18.18 -6.37
C GLN A 240 0.46 -17.97 -4.89
N PHE A 241 -0.35 -17.21 -4.13
CA PHE A 241 -0.15 -17.09 -2.68
C PHE A 241 -0.87 -18.19 -1.91
N TYR A 242 -0.15 -19.26 -1.60
CA TYR A 242 -0.64 -20.31 -0.71
C TYR A 242 -0.54 -19.85 0.75
N ILE A 243 -1.68 -19.77 1.44
CA ILE A 243 -1.77 -19.21 2.80
C ILE A 243 -1.86 -20.33 3.85
N PHE A 244 -0.90 -20.32 4.78
CA PHE A 244 -0.77 -21.32 5.84
C PHE A 244 -1.07 -20.77 7.24
N GLU A 245 -0.94 -19.46 7.43
CA GLU A 245 -1.09 -18.77 8.70
C GLU A 245 -1.46 -17.32 8.44
N ILE A 246 -2.28 -16.71 9.31
CA ILE A 246 -2.45 -15.25 9.36
C ILE A 246 -2.33 -14.80 10.82
N LYS A 247 -1.44 -13.87 11.09
CA LYS A 247 -1.20 -13.32 12.44
C LYS A 247 -1.36 -11.81 12.42
N ASN A 248 -2.41 -11.30 13.08
CA ASN A 248 -2.68 -9.87 13.17
C ASN A 248 -2.73 -9.19 11.78
N GLY A 249 -3.25 -9.88 10.77
CA GLY A 249 -3.34 -9.41 9.38
C GLY A 249 -2.12 -9.69 8.50
N TRP A 250 -1.04 -10.27 9.02
CA TRP A 250 0.08 -10.73 8.19
C TRP A 250 -0.11 -12.19 7.81
N ALA A 251 -0.30 -12.45 6.51
CA ALA A 251 -0.51 -13.77 5.95
C ALA A 251 0.81 -14.40 5.49
N ARG A 252 1.14 -15.59 5.99
CA ARG A 252 2.33 -16.35 5.59
C ARG A 252 2.10 -17.00 4.24
N VAL A 253 3.00 -16.75 3.31
CA VAL A 253 2.91 -17.22 1.91
C VAL A 253 3.94 -18.33 1.60
N TYR A 254 3.73 -19.04 0.48
CA TYR A 254 4.58 -20.10 -0.08
C TYR A 254 4.59 -21.43 0.68
N SER A 255 4.94 -21.46 1.97
CA SER A 255 4.93 -22.68 2.78
C SER A 255 4.67 -22.40 4.27
N ASN A 256 4.39 -23.44 5.06
CA ASN A 256 4.16 -23.34 6.50
C ASN A 256 5.38 -22.96 7.34
N THR A 257 6.58 -23.00 6.74
CA THR A 257 7.86 -22.62 7.35
C THR A 257 8.51 -21.40 6.68
N ASN A 258 8.01 -20.96 5.52
CA ASN A 258 8.57 -19.82 4.79
C ASN A 258 8.35 -18.51 5.58
N ASN A 259 9.32 -17.61 5.53
CA ASN A 259 9.26 -16.33 6.23
C ASN A 259 8.75 -15.16 5.38
N GLY A 260 8.07 -15.43 4.26
CA GLY A 260 7.39 -14.43 3.45
C GLY A 260 6.00 -14.10 4.00
N TRP A 261 5.69 -12.81 4.10
CA TRP A 261 4.44 -12.32 4.68
C TRP A 261 3.81 -11.23 3.81
N VAL A 262 2.49 -11.28 3.66
CA VAL A 262 1.71 -10.30 2.92
C VAL A 262 0.60 -9.75 3.81
N TRP A 263 0.27 -8.47 3.68
CA TRP A 263 -0.89 -7.91 4.38
C TRP A 263 -2.19 -8.48 3.81
N TYR A 264 -3.01 -9.09 4.67
CA TYR A 264 -4.17 -9.89 4.29
C TYR A 264 -5.23 -9.15 3.46
N GLU A 265 -5.41 -7.84 3.66
CA GLU A 265 -6.33 -7.02 2.86
C GLU A 265 -5.90 -6.88 1.40
N ARG A 266 -4.62 -7.14 1.12
CA ARG A 266 -4.07 -7.14 -0.24
C ARG A 266 -4.31 -8.45 -0.97
N LEU A 267 -5.02 -9.39 -0.36
CA LEU A 267 -5.32 -10.70 -0.91
C LEU A 267 -6.82 -10.85 -1.19
N ARG A 268 -7.15 -11.61 -2.23
CA ARG A 268 -8.48 -12.15 -2.50
C ARG A 268 -8.37 -13.67 -2.59
N ILE A 269 -9.20 -14.41 -1.87
CA ILE A 269 -9.20 -15.87 -1.92
C ILE A 269 -9.51 -16.31 -3.35
N GLU A 270 -8.66 -17.14 -3.96
CA GLU A 270 -8.85 -17.65 -5.31
C GLU A 270 -9.38 -19.09 -5.27
N GLU A 271 -8.87 -19.91 -4.35
CA GLU A 271 -9.18 -21.33 -4.30
C GLU A 271 -8.99 -21.87 -2.88
N MET A 272 -9.89 -22.74 -2.41
CA MET A 272 -9.82 -23.31 -1.05
C MET A 272 -9.38 -24.77 -1.07
N TYR A 273 -8.50 -25.15 -0.14
CA TYR A 273 -8.00 -26.52 0.00
C TYR A 273 -8.49 -27.17 1.28
N ASN A 274 -8.16 -26.57 2.42
CA ASN A 274 -8.55 -27.02 3.75
C ASN A 274 -9.27 -25.86 4.41
N ALA A 275 -10.60 -25.86 4.44
CA ALA A 275 -11.34 -24.77 5.10
C ALA A 275 -10.89 -24.64 6.56
N PRO A 276 -10.53 -23.44 7.06
CA PRO A 276 -10.29 -23.26 8.48
C PRO A 276 -11.55 -23.65 9.24
N LYS A 277 -11.46 -24.64 10.13
CA LYS A 277 -12.55 -24.90 11.08
C LYS A 277 -12.75 -23.62 11.88
N LYS A 278 -13.93 -22.99 11.75
CA LYS A 278 -14.32 -21.70 12.38
C LYS A 278 -13.73 -21.57 13.79
N THR A 279 -12.77 -20.66 13.99
CA THR A 279 -12.55 -20.05 15.30
C THR A 279 -13.64 -18.99 15.48
N SER A 280 -14.79 -19.43 15.97
CA SER A 280 -15.84 -18.50 16.41
C SER A 280 -15.25 -17.51 17.40
N SER A 281 -15.48 -16.20 17.20
CA SER A 281 -15.28 -15.18 18.23
C SER A 281 -15.78 -15.73 19.56
N ALA A 282 -14.91 -15.88 20.55
CA ALA A 282 -15.27 -16.47 21.83
C ALA A 282 -16.52 -15.76 22.36
N LYS A 283 -17.63 -16.48 22.45
CA LYS A 283 -18.88 -15.93 22.99
C LYS A 283 -18.58 -15.51 24.43
N LEU A 284 -18.64 -14.20 24.70
CA LEU A 284 -18.54 -13.69 26.05
C LEU A 284 -19.73 -14.24 26.85
N LYS A 285 -19.44 -14.91 27.96
CA LYS A 285 -20.46 -15.54 28.81
C LYS A 285 -20.31 -15.02 30.23
N VAL A 286 -21.41 -14.58 30.84
CA VAL A 286 -21.43 -14.22 32.25
C VAL A 286 -20.97 -15.42 33.09
N GLY A 287 -20.07 -15.17 34.04
CA GLY A 287 -19.40 -16.16 34.87
C GLY A 287 -18.11 -16.72 34.28
N SER A 288 -17.80 -16.52 32.99
CA SER A 288 -16.58 -17.06 32.39
C SER A 288 -15.36 -16.17 32.62
N VAL A 289 -14.18 -16.78 32.46
CA VAL A 289 -12.92 -16.05 32.26
C VAL A 289 -13.02 -15.30 30.92
N PRO A 290 -12.60 -14.02 30.83
CA PRO A 290 -12.51 -13.33 29.56
C PRO A 290 -11.59 -14.04 28.56
N PRO A 291 -11.84 -13.95 27.24
CA PRO A 291 -10.97 -14.54 26.23
C PRO A 291 -9.61 -13.84 26.20
N LYS A 292 -8.60 -14.46 25.57
CA LYS A 292 -7.25 -13.87 25.47
C LYS A 292 -7.18 -12.68 24.51
N THR A 293 -8.14 -12.54 23.61
CA THR A 293 -8.16 -11.44 22.65
C THR A 293 -9.58 -10.92 22.48
N TYR A 294 -9.70 -9.59 22.45
CA TYR A 294 -10.94 -8.91 22.12
C TYR A 294 -10.62 -7.51 21.59
N LYS A 295 -11.22 -7.13 20.47
CA LYS A 295 -10.96 -5.85 19.80
C LYS A 295 -11.31 -4.68 20.71
N LYS A 296 -10.49 -3.62 20.66
CA LYS A 296 -10.73 -2.38 21.41
C LYS A 296 -12.09 -1.76 21.03
N GLN A 297 -12.82 -1.28 22.02
CA GLN A 297 -14.08 -0.55 21.88
C GLN A 297 -14.00 0.79 22.62
N ASN A 298 -14.78 1.77 22.17
CA ASN A 298 -14.90 3.06 22.85
C ASN A 298 -15.81 2.98 24.08
N SER A 299 -16.73 2.01 24.09
CA SER A 299 -17.56 1.64 25.24
C SER A 299 -17.03 0.37 25.90
N ALA A 300 -17.37 0.15 27.16
CA ALA A 300 -17.00 -1.08 27.84
C ALA A 300 -17.62 -2.28 27.10
N ILE A 301 -16.83 -3.31 26.82
CA ILE A 301 -17.28 -4.56 26.19
C ILE A 301 -18.04 -5.41 27.21
N PHE A 302 -17.51 -5.46 28.43
CA PHE A 302 -18.13 -6.19 29.54
C PHE A 302 -17.63 -5.63 30.86
N GLN A 303 -18.38 -5.91 31.90
CA GLN A 303 -17.99 -5.74 33.29
C GLN A 303 -17.46 -7.07 33.82
N ALA A 304 -16.38 -7.05 34.57
CA ALA A 304 -15.84 -8.22 35.25
C ALA A 304 -15.44 -7.90 36.69
N LYS A 305 -15.44 -8.93 37.54
CA LYS A 305 -14.97 -8.84 38.93
C LYS A 305 -13.65 -9.56 39.10
N ALA A 306 -12.78 -9.03 39.97
CA ALA A 306 -11.57 -9.72 40.42
C ALA A 306 -11.90 -11.04 41.12
N ASP A 307 -11.10 -12.08 40.86
CA ASP A 307 -11.22 -13.39 41.51
C ASP A 307 -10.80 -13.37 42.99
N SER A 308 -10.82 -14.53 43.65
CA SER A 308 -10.52 -14.65 45.08
C SER A 308 -9.15 -14.19 45.52
N ALA A 309 -8.18 -14.13 44.62
CA ALA A 309 -6.84 -13.68 44.95
C ALA A 309 -6.57 -12.22 44.51
N GLY A 310 -7.59 -11.49 44.03
CA GLY A 310 -7.48 -10.09 43.64
C GLY A 310 -6.73 -9.85 42.34
N VAL A 311 -6.41 -8.59 42.04
CA VAL A 311 -5.68 -8.21 40.81
C VAL A 311 -4.56 -7.22 41.12
N THR A 312 -3.51 -7.26 40.30
CA THR A 312 -2.51 -6.20 40.22
C THR A 312 -2.61 -5.58 38.84
N ILE A 313 -2.63 -4.25 38.76
CA ILE A 313 -2.64 -3.56 37.47
C ILE A 313 -1.27 -3.71 36.83
N THR A 314 -1.24 -3.98 35.54
CA THR A 314 -0.05 -3.99 34.70
C THR A 314 -0.12 -2.91 33.64
N ASP A 315 1.01 -2.62 33.00
CA ASP A 315 0.99 -1.99 31.69
C ASP A 315 0.54 -2.97 30.58
N ARG A 316 0.49 -2.51 29.33
CA ARG A 316 0.09 -3.32 28.16
C ARG A 316 0.99 -4.52 27.90
N LYS A 317 2.24 -4.48 28.37
CA LYS A 317 3.25 -5.53 28.19
C LYS A 317 3.28 -6.51 29.35
N GLY A 318 2.49 -6.27 30.40
CA GLY A 318 2.42 -7.13 31.58
C GLY A 318 3.37 -6.74 32.71
N ASN A 319 4.05 -5.58 32.62
CA ASN A 319 4.88 -5.10 33.72
C ASN A 319 3.97 -4.67 34.87
N LEU A 320 4.19 -5.24 36.05
CA LEU A 320 3.39 -4.97 37.25
C LEU A 320 3.57 -3.51 37.69
N THR A 321 2.47 -2.91 38.13
CA THR A 321 2.46 -1.64 38.84
C THR A 321 2.27 -1.87 40.34
N ASN A 322 2.37 -0.80 41.14
CA ASN A 322 2.10 -0.86 42.58
C ASN A 322 0.60 -0.85 42.91
N GLU A 323 -0.27 -0.78 41.91
CA GLU A 323 -1.71 -0.67 42.09
C GLU A 323 -2.35 -2.07 42.18
N LYS A 324 -2.96 -2.37 43.33
CA LYS A 324 -3.53 -3.68 43.66
C LYS A 324 -4.97 -3.54 44.15
N TYR A 325 -5.83 -4.47 43.74
CA TYR A 325 -7.22 -4.52 44.17
C TYR A 325 -7.56 -5.89 44.74
N LYS A 326 -8.41 -5.89 45.76
CA LYS A 326 -8.90 -7.10 46.43
C LYS A 326 -9.91 -7.84 45.56
N GLN A 327 -10.26 -9.05 46.01
CA GLN A 327 -11.35 -9.84 45.44
C GLN A 327 -12.62 -9.00 45.27
N GLY A 328 -13.34 -9.24 44.17
CA GLY A 328 -14.65 -8.61 43.92
C GLY A 328 -14.59 -7.21 43.32
N GLN A 329 -13.41 -6.57 43.24
CA GLN A 329 -13.26 -5.28 42.55
C GLN A 329 -13.82 -5.37 41.12
N ILE A 330 -14.64 -4.39 40.76
CA ILE A 330 -15.26 -4.30 39.45
C ILE A 330 -14.35 -3.55 38.48
N PHE A 331 -14.24 -4.10 37.27
CA PHE A 331 -13.56 -3.51 36.13
C PHE A 331 -14.47 -3.51 34.91
N TYR A 332 -14.41 -2.41 34.16
CA TYR A 332 -14.99 -2.30 32.83
C TYR A 332 -13.88 -2.52 31.82
N VAL A 333 -14.05 -3.51 30.93
CA VAL A 333 -13.01 -3.92 30.00
C VAL A 333 -13.29 -3.37 28.61
N PHE A 334 -12.29 -2.74 28.01
CA PHE A 334 -12.42 -2.03 26.73
C PHE A 334 -11.62 -2.67 25.59
N GLU A 335 -10.66 -3.55 25.89
CA GLU A 335 -9.81 -4.26 24.92
C GLU A 335 -9.24 -5.49 25.64
N ILE A 336 -8.93 -6.57 24.92
CA ILE A 336 -8.05 -7.62 25.44
C ILE A 336 -6.95 -7.92 24.42
N VAL A 337 -5.70 -7.81 24.85
CA VAL A 337 -4.52 -8.09 24.02
C VAL A 337 -3.69 -9.16 24.71
N ASN A 338 -3.56 -10.34 24.09
CA ASN A 338 -2.75 -11.44 24.60
C ASN A 338 -3.04 -11.81 26.07
N GLY A 339 -4.29 -11.71 26.51
CA GLY A 339 -4.73 -11.98 27.88
C GLY A 339 -4.73 -10.78 28.81
N TYR A 340 -4.24 -9.62 28.38
CA TYR A 340 -4.28 -8.38 29.17
C TYR A 340 -5.52 -7.56 28.82
N CYS A 341 -6.44 -7.45 29.78
CA CYS A 341 -7.68 -6.71 29.69
C CYS A 341 -7.43 -5.24 30.02
N ARG A 342 -7.66 -4.31 29.08
CA ARG A 342 -7.58 -2.87 29.34
C ARG A 342 -8.76 -2.43 30.22
N VAL A 343 -8.46 -1.77 31.33
CA VAL A 343 -9.44 -1.32 32.32
C VAL A 343 -9.49 0.21 32.46
N TYR A 344 -10.44 0.72 33.25
CA TYR A 344 -10.76 2.15 33.47
C TYR A 344 -11.39 2.88 32.29
N SER A 345 -10.69 2.94 31.16
CA SER A 345 -11.15 3.68 29.98
C SER A 345 -10.43 3.18 28.72
N PRO A 346 -10.94 3.51 27.52
CA PRO A 346 -10.27 3.14 26.27
C PRO A 346 -8.92 3.86 26.08
N THR A 347 -8.64 4.94 26.81
CA THR A 347 -7.40 5.72 26.71
C THR A 347 -6.43 5.47 27.86
N ASN A 348 -6.86 4.82 28.94
CA ASN A 348 -6.02 4.47 30.09
C ASN A 348 -5.10 3.28 29.76
N ASN A 349 -3.89 3.27 30.32
CA ASN A 349 -2.87 2.24 30.12
C ASN A 349 -2.82 1.18 31.24
N GLY A 350 -3.83 1.10 32.11
CA GLY A 350 -3.98 0.03 33.09
C GLY A 350 -4.57 -1.25 32.49
N TYR A 351 -3.94 -2.39 32.79
CA TYR A 351 -4.37 -3.72 32.34
C TYR A 351 -4.46 -4.72 33.48
N VAL A 352 -5.29 -5.73 33.30
CA VAL A 352 -5.44 -6.86 34.22
C VAL A 352 -5.34 -8.17 33.45
N TRP A 353 -4.60 -9.16 33.97
CA TRP A 353 -4.55 -10.48 33.38
C TRP A 353 -5.93 -11.16 33.42
N HIS A 354 -6.39 -11.67 32.28
CA HIS A 354 -7.77 -12.11 32.09
C HIS A 354 -8.18 -13.24 33.04
N GLU A 355 -7.28 -14.17 33.40
CA GLU A 355 -7.61 -15.27 34.32
C GLU A 355 -7.95 -14.80 35.74
N ARG A 356 -7.59 -13.56 36.08
CA ARG A 356 -7.93 -12.89 37.34
C ARG A 356 -9.31 -12.27 37.36
N LEU A 357 -10.03 -12.34 36.25
CA LEU A 357 -11.33 -11.72 36.06
C LEU A 357 -12.42 -12.78 35.83
N ARG A 358 -13.63 -12.48 36.28
CA ARG A 358 -14.85 -13.21 35.92
C ARG A 358 -15.88 -12.23 35.38
N ILE A 359 -16.38 -12.49 34.17
CA ILE A 359 -17.38 -11.63 33.53
C ILE A 359 -18.65 -11.62 34.39
N THR A 360 -19.16 -10.43 34.71
CA THR A 360 -20.40 -10.24 35.47
C THR A 360 -21.54 -9.69 34.61
N LYS A 361 -21.21 -8.97 33.53
CA LYS A 361 -22.19 -8.43 32.57
C LYS A 361 -21.50 -8.19 31.23
N VAL A 362 -22.17 -8.49 30.12
CA VAL A 362 -21.70 -8.17 28.75
C VAL A 362 -22.54 -7.01 28.22
N TYR A 363 -21.90 -6.08 27.51
CA TYR A 363 -22.52 -4.88 26.94
C TYR A 363 -22.70 -4.99 25.43
#